data_AF-A0A3A5VFN2-F1
#
_entry.id   AF-A0A3A5VFN2-F1
#
_cell.length_a   1.000
_cell.length_b   1.000
_cell.length_c   1.000
_cell.angle_alpha   90.00
_cell.angle_beta   90.00
_cell.angle_gamma   90.00
#
_symmetry.space_group_name_H-M   'P 1'
#
loop_
_entity.id
_entity.type
_entity.pdbx_description
1 polymer ?
#
loop_
_entity_poly.entity_id
_entity_poly.type
_entity_poly.pdbx_seq_one_letter_code
_entity_poly.pdbx_strand_id
1 'polypeptide(L)'
;MENENKGLTLELLLKINAVYLMIFAIGLVFAGKTFLELIGHSTTSDGMINVGMWAGAAVFGIAMLNWTAESFTGENLKPFGMMQFYIWLPLIIVNIYTLASGVIDPGMNMVTVNLPCVLVIAGLFYMKSKD
;
A
#
# COMPACT_ATOMS: atom_id res chain seq x y z
N MET A 1 7.63 -28.44 -24.53
CA MET A 1 6.76 -27.60 -23.69
C MET A 1 7.66 -26.91 -22.70
N GLU A 2 8.19 -25.74 -23.08
CA GLU A 2 8.94 -24.90 -22.15
C GLU A 2 8.00 -24.49 -21.02
N ASN A 3 8.35 -24.90 -19.81
CA ASN A 3 7.86 -24.24 -18.61
C ASN A 3 8.48 -22.84 -18.63
N GLU A 4 7.84 -21.91 -19.37
CA GLU A 4 8.13 -20.50 -19.22
C GLU A 4 7.88 -20.18 -17.75
N ASN A 5 8.96 -19.92 -17.04
CA ASN A 5 8.93 -19.48 -15.66
C ASN A 5 8.13 -18.17 -15.66
N LYS A 6 6.83 -18.25 -15.36
CA LYS A 6 5.92 -17.10 -15.24
C LYS A 6 6.35 -16.31 -14.01
N GLY A 7 7.47 -15.62 -14.15
CA GLY A 7 7.98 -14.71 -13.15
C GLY A 7 6.94 -13.63 -12.86
N LEU A 8 7.18 -12.88 -11.79
CA LEU A 8 6.34 -11.75 -11.44
C LEU A 8 6.32 -10.73 -12.60
N THR A 9 5.17 -10.59 -13.27
CA THR A 9 4.94 -9.54 -14.28
C THR A 9 4.47 -8.25 -13.61
N LEU A 10 4.53 -7.11 -14.33
CA LEU A 10 4.10 -5.82 -13.79
C LEU A 10 2.58 -5.79 -13.57
N GLU A 11 1.82 -6.44 -14.45
CA GLU A 11 0.39 -6.67 -14.33
C GLU A 11 0.03 -7.44 -13.05
N LEU A 12 0.72 -8.56 -12.80
CA LEU A 12 0.50 -9.35 -11.60
C LEU A 12 0.89 -8.55 -10.35
N LEU A 13 1.98 -7.79 -10.40
CA LEU A 13 2.40 -6.92 -9.31
C LEU A 13 1.36 -5.83 -8.98
N LEU A 14 0.74 -5.23 -9.99
CA LEU A 14 -0.36 -4.25 -9.81
C LEU A 14 -1.57 -4.90 -9.12
N LYS A 15 -1.94 -6.13 -9.51
CA LYS A 15 -3.01 -6.88 -8.85
C LYS A 15 -2.68 -7.25 -7.41
N ILE A 16 -1.44 -7.68 -7.13
CA ILE A 16 -0.96 -7.93 -5.75
C ILE A 16 -1.04 -6.64 -4.93
N ASN A 17 -0.57 -5.52 -5.48
CA ASN A 17 -0.63 -4.22 -4.82
C ASN A 17 -2.07 -3.81 -4.52
N ALA A 18 -2.99 -4.02 -5.47
CA ALA A 18 -4.41 -3.75 -5.26
C ALA A 18 -5.00 -4.58 -4.11
N VAL A 19 -4.74 -5.90 -4.06
CA VAL A 19 -5.21 -6.75 -2.95
C VAL A 19 -4.65 -6.28 -1.61
N TYR A 20 -3.36 -5.98 -1.59
CA TYR A 20 -2.70 -5.47 -0.40
C TYR A 20 -3.36 -4.16 0.08
N LEU A 21 -3.57 -3.18 -0.80
CA LEU A 21 -4.26 -1.93 -0.46
C LEU A 21 -5.73 -2.14 -0.02
N MET A 22 -6.45 -3.11 -0.60
CA MET A 22 -7.82 -3.43 -0.20
C MET A 22 -7.92 -3.88 1.26
N ILE A 23 -6.92 -4.57 1.80
CA ILE A 23 -6.89 -4.97 3.21
C ILE A 23 -6.90 -3.73 4.13
N PHE A 24 -6.09 -2.71 3.80
CA PHE A 24 -6.05 -1.44 4.55
C PHE A 24 -7.36 -0.67 4.38
N ALA A 25 -7.88 -0.60 3.16
CA ALA A 25 -9.14 0.08 2.87
C ALA A 25 -10.30 -0.49 3.68
N ILE A 26 -10.47 -1.82 3.66
CA ILE A 26 -11.53 -2.51 4.39
C ILE A 26 -11.35 -2.31 5.90
N GLY A 27 -10.11 -2.43 6.40
CA GLY A 27 -9.79 -2.22 7.82
C GLY A 27 -10.16 -0.81 8.28
N LEU A 28 -9.80 0.21 7.51
CA LEU A 28 -10.10 1.61 7.83
C LEU A 28 -11.59 1.97 7.74
N VAL A 29 -12.32 1.40 6.76
CA VAL A 29 -13.75 1.70 6.56
C VAL A 29 -14.64 0.98 7.58
N PHE A 30 -14.41 -0.31 7.80
CA PHE A 30 -15.33 -1.15 8.58
C PHE A 30 -14.84 -1.44 10.00
N ALA A 31 -13.54 -1.29 10.25
CA ALA A 31 -12.91 -1.59 11.54
C ALA A 31 -12.02 -0.44 12.04
N GLY A 32 -12.37 0.81 11.72
CA GLY A 32 -11.52 1.98 11.89
C GLY A 32 -10.86 2.11 13.26
N LYS A 33 -11.59 1.92 14.36
CA LYS A 33 -11.02 1.94 15.72
C LYS A 33 -9.94 0.87 15.90
N THR A 34 -10.29 -0.40 15.69
CA THR A 34 -9.37 -1.53 15.83
C THR A 34 -8.17 -1.40 14.91
N PHE A 35 -8.39 -0.94 13.68
CA PHE A 35 -7.34 -0.78 12.69
C PHE A 35 -6.36 0.35 13.06
N LEU A 36 -6.88 1.50 13.50
CA LEU A 36 -6.06 2.63 13.96
C LEU A 36 -5.19 2.24 15.17
N GLU A 37 -5.77 1.53 16.14
CA GLU A 37 -5.04 0.99 17.30
C GLU A 37 -3.96 -0.01 16.87
N LEU A 38 -4.25 -0.88 15.90
CA LEU A 38 -3.30 -1.86 15.36
C LEU A 38 -2.09 -1.22 14.66
N ILE A 39 -2.29 -0.07 14.00
CA ILE A 39 -1.21 0.71 13.38
C ILE A 39 -0.57 1.72 14.34
N GLY A 40 -0.84 1.62 15.65
CA GLY A 40 -0.16 2.39 16.69
C GLY A 40 -0.75 3.77 16.97
N HIS A 41 -1.95 4.06 16.48
CA HIS A 41 -2.66 5.30 16.78
C HIS A 41 -3.73 5.09 17.85
N SER A 42 -3.68 5.88 18.93
CA SER A 42 -4.76 5.91 19.91
C SER A 42 -6.01 6.55 19.30
N THR A 43 -7.13 5.83 19.27
CA THR A 43 -8.42 6.37 18.83
C THR A 43 -9.06 7.20 19.96
N THR A 44 -8.73 8.48 20.04
CA THR A 44 -9.18 9.37 21.13
C THR A 44 -10.51 10.07 20.85
N SER A 45 -11.05 9.95 19.62
CA SER A 45 -12.35 10.53 19.26
C SER A 45 -13.03 9.84 18.08
N ASP A 46 -14.35 9.96 17.99
CA ASP A 46 -15.15 9.52 16.84
C ASP A 46 -14.78 10.27 15.55
N GLY A 47 -14.26 11.49 15.67
CA GLY A 47 -13.74 12.26 14.54
C GLY A 47 -12.56 11.57 13.87
N MET A 48 -11.65 10.95 14.62
CA MET A 48 -10.54 10.18 14.06
C MET A 48 -11.02 8.91 13.33
N ILE A 49 -12.05 8.25 13.86
CA ILE A 49 -12.65 7.09 13.19
C ILE A 49 -13.24 7.53 11.85
N ASN A 50 -13.97 8.64 11.81
CA ASN A 50 -14.55 9.19 10.57
C ASN A 50 -13.45 9.54 9.55
N VAL A 51 -12.37 10.21 9.96
CA VAL A 51 -11.22 10.48 9.09
C VAL A 51 -10.60 9.17 8.56
N GLY A 52 -10.48 8.15 9.41
CA GLY A 52 -10.06 6.82 9.02
C GLY A 52 -10.94 6.22 7.92
N MET A 53 -12.27 6.31 8.04
CA MET A 53 -13.20 5.83 7.02
C MET A 53 -13.02 6.54 5.68
N TRP A 54 -12.86 7.86 5.68
CA TRP A 54 -12.59 8.62 4.44
C TRP A 54 -11.26 8.25 3.81
N ALA A 55 -10.21 8.09 4.62
CA ALA A 55 -8.91 7.61 4.15
C ALA A 55 -9.03 6.19 3.56
N GLY A 56 -9.77 5.29 4.22
CA GLY A 56 -10.03 3.94 3.72
C GLY A 56 -10.76 3.93 2.38
N ALA A 57 -11.76 4.80 2.19
CA ALA A 57 -12.47 4.94 0.92
C ALA A 57 -11.54 5.46 -0.21
N ALA A 58 -10.63 6.40 0.10
CA ALA A 58 -9.63 6.86 -0.85
C ALA A 58 -8.63 5.75 -1.24
N VAL A 59 -8.15 4.99 -0.24
CA VAL A 59 -7.26 3.84 -0.46
C VAL A 59 -7.94 2.75 -1.31
N PHE A 60 -9.25 2.52 -1.10
CA PHE A 60 -10.04 1.61 -1.94
C PHE A 60 -10.02 2.06 -3.41
N GLY A 61 -10.22 3.36 -3.67
CA GLY A 61 -10.14 3.91 -5.02
C GLY A 61 -8.77 3.66 -5.68
N ILE A 62 -7.68 3.86 -4.94
CA ILE A 62 -6.32 3.58 -5.43
C ILE A 62 -6.12 2.08 -5.69
N ALA A 63 -6.67 1.22 -4.84
CA ALA A 63 -6.63 -0.22 -5.04
C ALA A 63 -7.35 -0.62 -6.34
N MET A 64 -8.53 -0.06 -6.59
CA MET A 64 -9.28 -0.31 -7.83
C MET A 64 -8.54 0.19 -9.07
N LEU A 65 -7.88 1.36 -9.00
CA LEU A 65 -7.04 1.85 -10.10
C LEU A 65 -5.88 0.89 -10.43
N ASN A 66 -5.27 0.29 -9.40
CA ASN A 66 -4.24 -0.73 -9.61
C ASN A 66 -4.83 -2.03 -10.19
N TRP A 67 -6.00 -2.45 -9.70
CA TRP A 67 -6.68 -3.65 -10.17
C TRP A 67 -7.08 -3.57 -11.65
N THR A 68 -7.50 -2.39 -12.10
CA THR A 68 -7.97 -2.16 -13.47
C THR A 68 -6.90 -1.53 -14.37
N ALA A 69 -5.65 -1.40 -13.92
CA ALA A 69 -4.57 -0.76 -14.67
C ALA A 69 -4.45 -1.25 -16.12
N GLU A 70 -4.53 -2.57 -16.32
CA GLU A 70 -4.47 -3.21 -17.64
C GLU A 70 -5.49 -2.65 -18.63
N SER A 71 -6.66 -2.18 -18.18
CA SER A 71 -7.71 -1.69 -19.07
C SER A 71 -7.47 -0.28 -19.59
N PHE A 72 -6.56 0.49 -19.00
CA PHE A 72 -6.36 1.90 -19.35
C PHE A 72 -4.90 2.30 -19.60
N THR A 73 -3.90 1.53 -19.14
CA THR A 73 -2.50 1.93 -19.30
C THR A 73 -1.97 1.65 -20.71
N GLY A 74 -2.42 0.57 -21.38
CA GLY A 74 -1.90 0.18 -22.69
C GLY A 74 -0.36 0.15 -22.70
N GLU A 75 0.24 0.88 -23.65
CA GLU A 75 1.70 1.02 -23.79
C GLU A 75 2.37 1.75 -22.59
N ASN A 76 1.59 2.48 -21.78
CA ASN A 76 2.09 3.22 -20.61
C ASN A 76 2.16 2.37 -19.33
N LEU A 77 2.10 1.04 -19.43
CA LEU A 77 2.16 0.16 -18.25
C LEU A 77 3.46 0.36 -17.46
N LYS A 78 4.62 0.44 -18.12
CA LYS A 78 5.91 0.68 -17.45
C LYS A 78 5.97 2.05 -16.75
N PRO A 79 5.62 3.18 -17.41
CA PRO A 79 5.46 4.47 -16.73
C PRO A 79 4.50 4.42 -15.53
N PHE A 80 3.37 3.72 -15.65
CA PHE A 80 2.40 3.59 -14.57
C PHE A 80 2.95 2.81 -13.37
N GLY A 81 3.69 1.72 -13.61
CA GLY A 81 4.38 0.99 -12.55
C GLY A 81 5.46 1.84 -11.86
N MET A 82 6.21 2.64 -12.62
CA MET A 82 7.19 3.57 -12.04
C MET A 82 6.52 4.66 -11.20
N MET A 83 5.32 5.10 -11.61
CA MET A 83 4.50 5.99 -10.79
C MET A 83 4.10 5.33 -9.46
N GLN A 84 3.77 4.04 -9.44
CA GLN A 84 3.48 3.33 -8.18
C GLN A 84 4.71 3.31 -7.25
N PHE A 85 5.92 3.12 -7.78
CA PHE A 85 7.14 3.27 -6.99
C PHE A 85 7.24 4.65 -6.33
N TYR A 86 7.00 5.73 -7.09
CA TYR A 86 7.03 7.09 -6.54
C TYR A 86 5.91 7.36 -5.53
N ILE A 87 4.74 6.76 -5.67
CA ILE A 87 3.65 6.85 -4.69
C ILE A 87 4.05 6.20 -3.35
N TRP A 88 4.78 5.08 -3.40
CA TRP A 88 5.23 4.40 -2.20
C TRP A 88 6.32 5.14 -1.43
N LEU A 89 7.17 5.94 -2.11
CA LEU A 89 8.30 6.63 -1.45
C LEU A 89 7.87 7.57 -0.31
N PRO A 90 6.90 8.50 -0.48
CA PRO A 90 6.41 9.32 0.62
C PRO A 90 5.88 8.49 1.79
N LEU A 91 5.17 7.39 1.52
CA LEU A 91 4.64 6.51 2.57
C LEU A 91 5.76 5.84 3.36
N ILE A 92 6.81 5.38 2.67
CA ILE A 92 8.01 4.82 3.31
C ILE A 92 8.68 5.88 4.19
N ILE A 93 8.87 7.10 3.67
CA ILE A 93 9.50 8.19 4.41
C ILE A 93 8.72 8.54 5.67
N VAL A 94 7.39 8.64 5.57
CA VAL A 94 6.52 8.91 6.73
C VAL A 94 6.62 7.78 7.75
N ASN A 95 6.60 6.51 7.33
CA ASN A 95 6.74 5.37 8.25
C ASN A 95 8.09 5.38 8.98
N ILE A 96 9.19 5.65 8.27
CA ILE A 96 10.51 5.76 8.89
C ILE A 96 10.54 6.93 9.88
N TYR A 97 9.97 8.08 9.51
CA TYR A 97 9.92 9.25 10.37
C TYR A 97 9.11 9.00 11.65
N THR A 98 7.92 8.39 11.56
CA THR A 98 7.06 8.14 12.74
C THR A 98 7.69 7.15 13.71
N LEU A 99 8.41 6.16 13.21
CA LEU A 99 9.20 5.23 14.02
C LEU A 99 10.41 5.93 14.66
N ALA A 100 11.18 6.70 13.89
CA ALA A 100 12.39 7.37 14.38
C ALA A 100 12.11 8.49 15.38
N SER A 101 10.98 9.18 15.25
CA SER A 101 10.55 10.26 16.15
C SER A 101 9.86 9.75 17.42
N GLY A 102 9.59 8.45 17.53
CA GLY A 102 8.88 7.87 18.68
C GLY A 102 7.39 8.26 18.77
N VAL A 103 6.82 8.79 17.68
CA VAL A 103 5.37 9.05 17.58
C VAL A 103 4.58 7.75 17.69
N ILE A 104 5.17 6.67 17.18
CA ILE A 104 4.65 5.31 17.25
C ILE A 104 5.66 4.47 18.01
N ASP A 105 5.23 3.79 19.09
CA ASP A 105 6.08 2.87 19.85
C ASP A 105 6.53 1.71 18.93
N PRO A 106 7.83 1.43 18.75
CA PRO A 106 8.31 0.36 17.88
C PRO A 106 8.00 -1.07 18.37
N GLY A 107 7.39 -1.25 19.56
CA GLY A 107 6.79 -2.53 19.95
C GLY A 107 5.84 -3.07 18.86
N MET A 108 5.66 -4.39 18.76
CA MET A 108 5.02 -5.09 17.61
C MET A 108 3.66 -4.54 17.16
N ASN A 109 3.67 -3.42 16.45
CA ASN A 109 2.53 -2.83 15.78
C ASN A 109 2.66 -3.03 14.28
N MET A 110 1.54 -2.88 13.60
CA MET A 110 1.48 -3.14 12.18
C MET A 110 2.38 -2.18 11.39
N VAL A 111 2.65 -0.95 11.85
CA VAL A 111 3.59 -0.03 11.19
C VAL A 111 4.99 -0.61 11.06
N THR A 112 5.52 -1.15 12.16
CA THR A 112 6.87 -1.76 12.19
C THR A 112 6.92 -3.02 11.33
N VAL A 113 5.89 -3.87 11.39
CA VAL A 113 5.80 -5.11 10.61
C VAL A 113 5.56 -4.84 9.12
N ASN A 114 4.90 -3.74 8.79
CA ASN A 114 4.48 -3.43 7.42
C ASN A 114 5.58 -2.73 6.60
N LEU A 115 6.52 -2.04 7.25
CA LEU A 115 7.59 -1.32 6.56
C LEU A 115 8.41 -2.22 5.60
N PRO A 116 8.84 -3.45 5.97
CA PRO A 116 9.49 -4.38 5.03
C PRO A 116 8.62 -4.71 3.82
N CYS A 117 7.31 -4.94 4.01
CA CYS A 117 6.38 -5.24 2.91
C CYS A 117 6.31 -4.07 1.92
N VAL A 118 6.21 -2.84 2.43
CA VAL A 118 6.14 -1.63 1.61
C VAL A 118 7.45 -1.43 0.82
N LEU A 119 8.60 -1.63 1.46
CA LEU A 119 9.91 -1.55 0.79
C LEU A 119 10.04 -2.58 -0.35
N VAL A 120 9.58 -3.81 -0.10
CA VAL A 120 9.57 -4.88 -1.12
C VAL A 120 8.65 -4.50 -2.28
N ILE A 121 7.42 -4.08 -2.02
CA ILE A 121 6.47 -3.69 -3.08
C ILE A 121 7.05 -2.54 -3.93
N ALA A 122 7.58 -1.49 -3.29
CA ALA A 122 8.18 -0.36 -3.99
C ALA A 122 9.39 -0.80 -4.85
N GLY A 123 10.28 -1.61 -4.28
CA GLY A 123 11.44 -2.14 -5.00
C GLY A 123 11.04 -2.99 -6.20
N LEU A 124 10.02 -3.84 -6.04
CA LEU A 124 9.47 -4.64 -7.15
C LEU A 124 8.91 -3.76 -8.26
N PHE A 125 8.18 -2.68 -7.93
CA PHE A 125 7.70 -1.73 -8.94
C PHE A 125 8.84 -1.07 -9.70
N TYR A 126 9.88 -0.59 -8.99
CA TYR A 126 11.05 -0.01 -9.62
C TYR A 126 11.74 -0.97 -10.60
N MET A 127 11.97 -2.22 -10.17
CA MET A 127 12.62 -3.23 -11.00
C MET A 127 11.75 -3.59 -12.21
N LYS A 128 10.47 -3.91 -11.98
CA LYS A 128 9.56 -4.37 -13.03
C LYS A 128 9.12 -3.30 -14.02
N SER A 129 9.29 -2.03 -13.68
CA SER A 129 9.06 -0.92 -14.61
C SER A 129 10.29 -0.54 -15.44
N LYS A 130 11.46 -1.15 -15.16
CA LYS A 130 12.69 -0.96 -15.93
C LYS A 130 13.04 -2.14 -16.83
N ASP A 131 12.68 -3.36 -16.41
CA ASP A 131 12.63 -4.55 -17.27
C ASP A 131 11.70 -4.27 -18.47
#